data_AF-A0A7M7IIN5-F1
#
_entry.id   AF-A0A7M7IIN5-F1
#
_cell.length_a   1.000
_cell.length_b   1.000
_cell.length_c   1.000
_cell.angle_alpha   90.00
_cell.angle_beta   90.00
_cell.angle_gamma   90.00
#
_symmetry.space_group_name_H-M   'P 1'
#
loop_
_entity.id
_entity.type
_entity.pdbx_description
1 polymer ?
#
loop_
_entity_poly.entity_id
_entity_poly.type
_entity_poly.pdbx_seq_one_letter_code
_entity_poly.pdbx_strand_id
1 'polypeptide(L)'
;MLKKIKSKKNVKPIIYDIKNTFNNVNNYNSTENKSRLSECGFFWNEIPTLSFCETKGSSSDSEDEIEQKSKQKSKKLNTIERREQEKQREREIRQREEALANNQLPNSVDQFDRLVLARPNSSIIWLQYMAYYLQTTEIEKARAVARRAVKTINFREESEKLNVWNAWLNLESKFGTSESLNDVFQEAVRSNDSLKIYSHMLIVHVEAGRQIELEKTINTIIGKFKQIPEIWINCGEALLKIGLKDKSRHIMQRALQSLPASEHVNLMVRFAIMENKFGDKERSQTLFEQILSSYPKRVDIWSCYVDSLIKSNDIDIARRVLERTVIQTLPPRKMKILFKKFINFEEQYGTQESVNHVQQMAAEYVEKQCNKNV
;
A
#
# COMPACT_ATOMS: atom_id res chain seq x y z
N MET A 1 53.03 39.72 23.88
CA MET A 1 51.64 40.02 24.29
C MET A 1 50.69 39.60 23.18
N LEU A 2 49.64 38.82 23.52
CA LEU A 2 48.26 38.89 22.98
C LEU A 2 48.07 38.68 21.46
N LYS A 3 47.15 37.87 20.93
CA LYS A 3 46.00 37.16 21.50
C LYS A 3 45.52 36.16 20.41
N LYS A 4 45.36 34.89 20.80
CA LYS A 4 44.55 33.90 20.07
C LYS A 4 43.09 34.38 20.08
N ILE A 5 42.50 34.65 18.91
CA ILE A 5 41.05 34.83 18.78
C ILE A 5 40.46 33.53 18.24
N LYS A 6 39.74 32.85 19.13
CA LYS A 6 38.83 31.74 18.84
C LYS A 6 37.65 32.27 18.02
N SER A 7 37.33 31.63 16.90
CA SER A 7 35.96 31.63 16.38
C SER A 7 35.46 30.18 16.42
N LYS A 8 34.61 29.89 17.40
CA LYS A 8 33.81 28.67 17.48
C LYS A 8 32.66 28.85 16.50
N LYS A 9 32.66 28.15 15.36
CA LYS A 9 31.41 27.87 14.64
C LYS A 9 30.83 26.59 15.23
N ASN A 10 29.79 26.77 16.05
CA ASN A 10 28.90 25.71 16.49
C ASN A 10 28.24 25.07 15.26
N VAL A 11 28.75 23.92 14.83
CA VAL A 11 28.01 23.00 13.96
C VAL A 11 27.34 21.99 14.88
N LYS A 12 26.05 22.22 15.17
CA LYS A 12 25.21 21.19 15.79
C LYS A 12 25.10 20.02 14.79
N PRO A 13 25.43 18.79 15.16
CA PRO A 13 25.08 17.65 14.32
C PRO A 13 23.55 17.52 14.31
N ILE A 14 22.97 17.58 13.11
CA ILE A 14 21.57 17.20 12.88
C ILE A 14 21.51 15.69 13.10
N ILE A 15 21.23 15.31 14.34
CA ILE A 15 20.84 13.95 14.70
C ILE A 15 19.45 13.76 14.08
N TYR A 16 19.39 13.02 12.98
CA TYR A 16 18.11 12.51 12.49
C TYR A 16 17.57 11.55 13.55
N ASP A 17 16.54 12.00 14.26
CA ASP A 17 15.82 11.25 15.28
C ASP A 17 15.14 10.02 14.65
N ILE A 18 15.76 8.86 14.83
CA ILE A 18 15.25 7.51 14.48
C ILE A 18 14.06 7.09 15.38
N LYS A 19 13.50 8.01 16.18
CA LYS A 19 12.40 7.71 17.11
C LYS A 19 10.99 7.79 16.49
N ASN A 20 10.83 8.38 15.31
CA ASN A 20 9.49 8.56 14.71
C ASN A 20 9.02 7.45 13.77
N THR A 21 9.77 6.37 13.62
CA THR A 21 9.33 5.19 12.85
C THR A 21 8.83 4.02 13.73
N PHE A 22 8.75 4.20 15.05
CA PHE A 22 8.41 3.11 16.00
C PHE A 22 7.13 3.29 16.82
N ASN A 23 6.33 4.36 16.62
CA ASN A 23 5.12 4.61 17.42
C ASN A 23 3.79 4.22 16.74
N ASN A 24 3.78 3.33 15.74
CA ASN A 24 2.52 2.94 15.07
C ASN A 24 2.14 1.46 15.20
N VAL A 25 2.62 0.78 16.25
CA VAL A 25 2.13 -0.55 16.63
C VAL A 25 1.87 -0.54 18.14
N ASN A 26 0.65 -0.18 18.52
CA ASN A 26 -0.08 -0.48 19.78
C ASN A 26 -0.95 0.71 20.21
N ASN A 27 -2.18 0.76 19.68
CA ASN A 27 -3.34 1.22 20.45
C ASN A 27 -4.62 0.83 19.70
N TYR A 28 -5.19 -0.31 20.10
CA TYR A 28 -6.61 -0.57 19.90
C TYR A 28 -7.34 -0.23 21.20
N ASN A 29 -8.48 0.45 21.04
CA ASN A 29 -9.56 0.75 21.99
C ASN A 29 -9.56 2.14 22.64
N SER A 30 -10.00 3.12 21.86
CA SER A 30 -10.99 4.12 22.31
C SER A 30 -11.75 4.66 21.09
N THR A 31 -13.06 4.48 21.12
CA THR A 31 -14.06 4.88 20.13
C THR A 31 -14.01 6.37 19.79
N GLU A 32 -13.72 6.72 18.54
CA GLU A 32 -14.10 8.01 17.92
C GLU A 32 -14.25 7.83 16.41
N ASN A 33 -15.46 8.09 15.90
CA ASN A 33 -15.84 7.99 14.50
C ASN A 33 -14.99 8.90 13.60
N LYS A 34 -14.09 8.31 12.82
CA LYS A 34 -13.53 8.90 11.60
C LYS A 34 -13.63 7.88 10.47
N SER A 35 -14.48 8.18 9.50
CA SER A 35 -14.68 7.45 8.25
C SER A 35 -13.34 7.29 7.50
N ARG A 36 -12.71 6.11 7.67
CA ARG A 36 -11.59 5.66 6.87
C ARG A 36 -12.13 4.82 5.72
N LEU A 37 -11.87 5.27 4.50
CA LEU A 37 -12.13 4.55 3.26
C LEU A 37 -11.38 3.22 3.28
N SER A 38 -12.09 2.14 2.94
CA SER A 38 -11.52 0.81 2.73
C SER A 38 -10.45 0.83 1.64
N GLU A 39 -9.41 0.03 1.85
CA GLU A 39 -8.40 -0.34 0.85
C GLU A 39 -9.08 -0.96 -0.38
N CYS A 40 -9.38 -0.14 -1.40
CA CYS A 40 -9.68 -0.66 -2.73
C CYS A 40 -8.38 -1.10 -3.39
N GLY A 41 -7.98 -2.35 -3.13
CA GLY A 41 -7.14 -3.11 -4.04
C GLY A 41 -7.87 -3.27 -5.36
N PHE A 42 -7.49 -2.48 -6.35
CA PHE A 42 -8.03 -2.58 -7.71
C PHE A 42 -7.34 -3.76 -8.41
N PHE A 43 -7.89 -4.96 -8.19
CA PHE A 43 -7.46 -6.21 -8.81
C PHE A 43 -8.06 -6.34 -10.21
N TRP A 44 -7.21 -6.43 -11.22
CA TRP A 44 -7.61 -6.43 -12.64
C TRP A 44 -7.96 -7.81 -13.22
N ASN A 45 -8.13 -8.85 -12.39
CA ASN A 45 -8.13 -10.25 -12.87
C ASN A 45 -9.38 -11.09 -12.55
N GLU A 46 -10.49 -10.53 -12.05
CA GLU A 46 -11.73 -11.29 -11.88
C GLU A 46 -12.89 -10.59 -12.57
N ILE A 47 -13.35 -11.18 -13.68
CA ILE A 47 -14.66 -10.93 -14.26
C ILE A 47 -15.65 -11.73 -13.40
N PRO A 48 -16.56 -11.11 -12.64
CA PRO A 48 -17.61 -11.86 -11.99
C PRO A 48 -18.53 -12.41 -13.08
N THR A 49 -18.58 -13.73 -13.19
CA THR A 49 -19.63 -14.46 -13.90
C THR A 49 -20.99 -14.01 -13.35
N LEU A 50 -21.69 -13.18 -14.11
CA LEU A 50 -23.08 -12.83 -13.85
C LEU A 50 -23.92 -14.09 -13.99
N SER A 51 -24.42 -14.60 -12.87
CA SER A 51 -25.53 -15.54 -12.87
C SER A 51 -26.76 -14.85 -13.45
N PHE A 52 -27.21 -15.36 -14.60
CA PHE A 52 -28.46 -14.98 -15.23
C PHE A 52 -29.60 -15.44 -14.31
N CYS A 53 -30.27 -14.49 -13.64
CA CYS A 53 -31.54 -14.78 -12.98
C CYS A 53 -32.66 -14.46 -13.97
N GLU A 54 -33.21 -15.52 -14.56
CA GLU A 54 -34.33 -15.48 -15.49
C GLU A 54 -35.51 -14.70 -14.89
N THR A 55 -35.84 -13.55 -15.46
CA THR A 55 -37.14 -12.94 -15.26
C THR A 55 -38.17 -13.74 -16.06
N LYS A 56 -38.85 -14.67 -15.40
CA LYS A 56 -40.08 -15.25 -15.91
C LYS A 56 -41.09 -14.13 -16.16
N GLY A 57 -41.49 -13.98 -17.42
CA GLY A 57 -42.66 -13.19 -17.77
C GLY A 57 -43.89 -13.78 -17.10
N SER A 58 -44.55 -12.98 -16.28
CA SER A 58 -45.93 -13.23 -15.89
C SER A 58 -46.74 -12.04 -16.40
N SER A 59 -47.19 -12.20 -17.64
CA SER A 59 -48.42 -11.59 -18.11
C SER A 59 -49.55 -12.35 -17.40
N SER A 60 -50.31 -11.66 -16.55
CA SER A 60 -51.58 -12.17 -16.03
C SER A 60 -52.52 -11.00 -15.86
N ASP A 61 -53.22 -10.73 -16.95
CA ASP A 61 -54.49 -10.03 -17.01
C ASP A 61 -55.52 -10.87 -16.23
N SER A 62 -56.14 -10.30 -15.20
CA SER A 62 -57.29 -10.91 -14.53
C SER A 62 -58.11 -9.83 -13.85
N GLU A 63 -59.35 -9.75 -14.34
CA GLU A 63 -60.43 -8.86 -13.96
C GLU A 63 -60.85 -9.00 -12.49
N ASP A 64 -61.34 -7.88 -11.96
CA ASP A 64 -62.39 -7.72 -10.96
C ASP A 64 -62.65 -8.88 -9.99
N GLU A 65 -62.24 -8.72 -8.72
CA GLU A 65 -63.10 -9.09 -7.59
C GLU A 65 -63.03 -8.07 -6.44
N ILE A 66 -64.19 -7.92 -5.83
CA ILE A 66 -64.64 -6.83 -4.98
C ILE A 66 -64.23 -7.11 -3.54
N GLU A 67 -63.41 -6.22 -2.95
CA GLU A 67 -63.24 -6.17 -1.50
C GLU A 67 -63.61 -4.80 -0.91
N GLN A 68 -64.58 -4.88 0.01
CA GLN A 68 -65.28 -3.80 0.67
C GLN A 68 -64.33 -2.88 1.44
N LYS A 69 -64.16 -1.64 0.98
CA LYS A 69 -63.62 -0.54 1.81
C LYS A 69 -64.74 0.37 2.30
N SER A 70 -64.80 0.46 3.62
CA SER A 70 -65.65 1.33 4.42
C SER A 70 -65.66 2.77 3.88
N LYS A 71 -66.86 3.34 3.77
CA LYS A 71 -67.11 4.73 3.37
C LYS A 71 -66.49 5.69 4.40
N GLN A 72 -65.24 6.09 4.20
CA GLN A 72 -64.75 7.37 4.71
C GLN A 72 -64.90 8.41 3.60
N LYS A 73 -65.77 9.39 3.85
CA LYS A 73 -66.05 10.52 2.95
C LYS A 73 -64.74 11.19 2.53
N SER A 74 -64.35 11.08 1.26
CA SER A 74 -63.28 11.92 0.72
C SER A 74 -63.79 13.36 0.71
N LYS A 75 -63.22 14.21 1.57
CA LYS A 75 -63.35 15.66 1.40
C LYS A 75 -62.81 15.95 0.00
N LYS A 76 -63.63 16.56 -0.88
CA LYS A 76 -63.14 17.15 -2.14
C LYS A 76 -62.06 18.15 -1.74
N LEU A 77 -60.80 17.76 -1.90
CA LEU A 77 -59.65 18.63 -1.66
C LEU A 77 -59.85 19.88 -2.52
N ASN A 78 -59.72 21.05 -1.90
CA ASN A 78 -59.90 22.31 -2.59
C ASN A 78 -58.85 22.40 -3.72
N THR A 79 -59.16 23.08 -4.82
CA THR A 79 -58.26 23.17 -6.01
C THR A 79 -56.85 23.65 -5.66
N ILE A 80 -56.71 24.45 -4.60
CA ILE A 80 -55.44 24.93 -4.05
C ILE A 80 -54.66 23.78 -3.38
N GLU A 81 -55.34 22.98 -2.56
CA GLU A 81 -54.76 21.85 -1.82
C GLU A 81 -54.28 20.73 -2.76
N ARG A 82 -54.99 20.51 -3.87
CA ARG A 82 -54.57 19.57 -4.92
C ARG A 82 -53.29 20.03 -5.64
N ARG A 83 -53.16 21.33 -5.92
CA ARG A 83 -51.94 21.92 -6.52
C ARG A 83 -50.76 21.88 -5.56
N GLU A 84 -50.99 22.05 -4.27
CA GLU A 84 -49.93 21.93 -3.25
C GLU A 84 -49.44 20.49 -3.11
N GLN A 85 -50.35 19.51 -3.12
CA GLN A 85 -49.99 18.09 -3.12
C GLN A 85 -49.21 17.70 -4.39
N GLU A 86 -49.58 18.24 -5.55
CA GLU A 86 -48.87 17.99 -6.80
C GLU A 86 -47.45 18.58 -6.79
N LYS A 87 -47.29 19.81 -6.28
CA LYS A 87 -45.96 20.41 -6.04
C LYS A 87 -45.13 19.63 -5.01
N GLN A 88 -45.75 19.07 -3.99
CA GLN A 88 -45.05 18.23 -3.01
C GLN A 88 -44.56 16.92 -3.65
N ARG A 89 -45.41 16.24 -4.43
CA ARG A 89 -45.02 15.04 -5.17
C ARG A 89 -43.90 15.30 -6.19
N GLU A 90 -43.96 16.43 -6.90
CA GLU A 90 -42.90 16.83 -7.83
C GLU A 90 -41.57 17.07 -7.11
N ARG A 91 -41.59 17.72 -5.93
CA ARG A 91 -40.39 17.87 -5.09
C ARG A 91 -39.87 16.54 -4.58
N GLU A 92 -40.74 15.62 -4.18
CA GLU A 92 -40.35 14.29 -3.70
C GLU A 92 -39.74 13.45 -4.83
N ILE A 93 -40.29 13.51 -6.05
CA ILE A 93 -39.73 12.86 -7.24
C ILE A 93 -38.35 13.44 -7.53
N ARG A 94 -38.23 14.77 -7.56
CA ARG A 94 -36.96 15.47 -7.80
C ARG A 94 -35.91 15.14 -6.74
N GLN A 95 -36.27 15.11 -5.46
CA GLN A 95 -35.37 14.73 -4.38
C GLN A 95 -34.94 13.25 -4.49
N ARG A 96 -35.83 12.36 -4.92
CA ARG A 96 -35.51 10.95 -5.17
C ARG A 96 -34.58 10.80 -6.37
N GLU A 97 -34.79 11.55 -7.44
CA GLU A 97 -33.90 11.61 -8.61
C GLU A 97 -32.52 12.17 -8.25
N GLU A 98 -32.45 13.25 -7.47
CA GLU A 98 -31.21 13.83 -6.96
C GLU A 98 -30.45 12.88 -6.01
N ALA A 99 -31.18 12.14 -5.16
CA ALA A 99 -30.60 11.12 -4.28
C ALA A 99 -30.06 9.91 -5.04
N LEU A 100 -30.74 9.49 -6.12
CA LEU A 100 -30.26 8.43 -7.02
C LEU A 100 -29.05 8.90 -7.84
N ALA A 101 -29.03 10.16 -8.28
CA ALA A 101 -27.92 10.75 -9.03
C ALA A 101 -26.63 10.91 -8.20
N ASN A 102 -26.74 11.15 -6.89
CA ASN A 102 -25.57 11.31 -6.02
C ASN A 102 -24.81 10.02 -5.73
N ASN A 103 -25.42 8.84 -5.95
CA ASN A 103 -24.84 7.54 -5.59
C ASN A 103 -24.59 6.61 -6.79
N GLN A 104 -24.91 7.01 -8.01
CA GLN A 104 -24.61 6.22 -9.20
C GLN A 104 -23.22 6.57 -9.74
N LEU A 105 -22.41 5.53 -9.97
CA LEU A 105 -21.22 5.63 -10.80
C LEU A 105 -21.62 6.21 -12.16
N PRO A 106 -20.84 7.14 -12.74
CA PRO A 106 -21.21 7.74 -14.00
C PRO A 106 -21.23 6.67 -15.10
N ASN A 107 -22.35 6.59 -15.83
CA ASN A 107 -22.61 5.54 -16.82
C ASN A 107 -22.71 6.08 -18.26
N SER A 108 -22.38 7.37 -18.46
CA SER A 108 -22.41 8.02 -19.78
C SER A 108 -21.27 9.03 -19.92
N VAL A 109 -20.81 9.21 -21.15
CA VAL A 109 -19.79 10.20 -21.56
C VAL A 109 -20.18 11.60 -21.08
N ASP A 110 -21.45 12.01 -21.25
CA ASP A 110 -21.91 13.35 -20.86
C ASP A 110 -21.82 13.60 -19.34
N GLN A 111 -22.02 12.55 -18.54
CA GLN A 111 -21.89 12.62 -17.09
C GLN A 111 -20.42 12.79 -16.70
N PHE A 112 -19.52 12.03 -17.34
CA PHE A 112 -18.08 12.19 -17.12
C PHE A 112 -17.58 13.56 -17.55
N ASP A 113 -17.97 14.06 -18.73
CA ASP A 113 -17.59 15.39 -19.20
C ASP A 113 -18.05 16.49 -18.24
N ARG A 114 -19.28 16.40 -17.70
CA ARG A 114 -19.76 17.32 -16.65
C ARG A 114 -18.90 17.24 -15.37
N LEU A 115 -18.53 16.04 -14.95
CA LEU A 115 -17.76 15.84 -13.72
C LEU A 115 -16.33 16.35 -13.84
N VAL A 116 -15.64 16.11 -14.96
CA VAL A 116 -14.29 16.64 -15.17
C VAL A 116 -14.28 18.15 -15.39
N LEU A 117 -15.37 18.74 -15.89
CA LEU A 117 -15.53 20.20 -15.91
C LEU A 117 -15.71 20.77 -14.50
N ALA A 118 -16.49 20.11 -13.65
CA ALA A 118 -16.72 20.55 -12.27
C ALA A 118 -15.48 20.35 -11.38
N ARG A 119 -14.72 19.28 -11.59
CA ARG A 119 -13.56 18.89 -10.78
C ARG A 119 -12.38 18.45 -11.67
N PRO A 120 -11.75 19.37 -12.40
CA PRO A 120 -10.73 19.05 -13.41
C PRO A 120 -9.45 18.47 -12.84
N ASN A 121 -9.13 18.77 -11.58
CA ASN A 121 -7.93 18.29 -10.91
C ASN A 121 -8.08 16.89 -10.30
N SER A 122 -9.27 16.28 -10.36
CA SER A 122 -9.54 15.01 -9.68
C SER A 122 -9.15 13.82 -10.55
N SER A 123 -8.02 13.19 -10.25
CA SER A 123 -7.51 12.04 -10.99
C SER A 123 -8.48 10.88 -10.94
N ILE A 124 -9.17 10.65 -9.82
CA ILE A 124 -10.13 9.54 -9.69
C ILE A 124 -11.24 9.60 -10.74
N ILE A 125 -11.75 10.80 -11.07
CA ILE A 125 -12.79 10.97 -12.10
C ILE A 125 -12.22 10.67 -13.48
N TRP A 126 -11.01 11.17 -13.77
CA TRP A 126 -10.31 10.87 -15.02
C TRP A 126 -10.01 9.38 -15.19
N LEU A 127 -9.61 8.70 -14.12
CA LEU A 127 -9.34 7.27 -14.11
C LEU A 127 -10.62 6.44 -14.31
N GLN A 128 -11.72 6.83 -13.66
CA GLN A 128 -13.03 6.20 -13.90
C GLN A 128 -13.48 6.38 -15.35
N TYR A 129 -13.24 7.57 -15.93
CA TYR A 129 -13.57 7.82 -17.33
C TYR A 129 -12.71 6.99 -18.29
N MET A 130 -11.41 6.84 -18.03
CA MET A 130 -10.57 5.92 -18.78
C MET A 130 -11.07 4.47 -18.64
N ALA A 131 -11.43 4.05 -17.43
CA ALA A 131 -11.94 2.69 -17.17
C ALA A 131 -13.27 2.40 -17.87
N TYR A 132 -14.17 3.39 -17.97
CA TYR A 132 -15.42 3.27 -18.73
C TYR A 132 -15.14 2.91 -20.19
N TYR A 133 -14.22 3.61 -20.87
CA TYR A 133 -13.84 3.26 -22.24
C TYR A 133 -13.08 1.93 -22.35
N LEU A 134 -12.34 1.52 -21.31
CA LEU A 134 -11.72 0.19 -21.30
C LEU A 134 -12.76 -0.93 -21.18
N GLN A 135 -13.84 -0.72 -20.41
CA GLN A 135 -14.95 -1.68 -20.31
C GLN A 135 -15.70 -1.83 -21.64
N THR A 136 -15.80 -0.74 -22.43
CA THR A 136 -16.38 -0.78 -23.78
C THR A 136 -15.37 -1.16 -24.86
N THR A 137 -14.15 -1.55 -24.48
CA THR A 137 -13.01 -1.92 -25.35
C THR A 137 -12.55 -0.82 -26.32
N GLU A 138 -12.89 0.45 -26.04
CA GLU A 138 -12.52 1.62 -26.83
C GLU A 138 -11.19 2.25 -26.35
N ILE A 139 -10.10 1.52 -26.56
CA ILE A 139 -8.76 1.84 -26.02
C ILE A 139 -8.27 3.23 -26.50
N GLU A 140 -8.49 3.58 -27.76
CA GLU A 140 -8.09 4.87 -28.34
C GLU A 140 -8.78 6.05 -27.65
N LYS A 141 -10.06 5.89 -27.27
CA LYS A 141 -10.79 6.91 -26.52
C LYS A 141 -10.27 7.01 -25.08
N ALA A 142 -9.97 5.88 -24.44
CA ALA A 142 -9.30 5.88 -23.13
C ALA A 142 -7.95 6.63 -23.17
N ARG A 143 -7.13 6.42 -24.21
CA ARG A 143 -5.88 7.19 -24.43
C ARG A 143 -6.15 8.68 -24.64
N ALA A 144 -7.21 9.04 -25.37
CA ALA A 144 -7.60 10.44 -25.57
C ALA A 144 -8.00 11.10 -24.25
N VAL A 145 -8.73 10.39 -23.39
CA VAL A 145 -9.07 10.85 -22.03
C VAL A 145 -7.80 11.05 -21.19
N ALA A 146 -6.85 10.11 -21.20
CA ALA A 146 -5.58 10.24 -20.48
C ALA A 146 -4.78 11.48 -20.94
N ARG A 147 -4.64 11.67 -22.27
CA ARG A 147 -4.00 12.86 -22.85
C ARG A 147 -4.68 14.15 -22.43
N ARG A 148 -6.01 14.16 -22.39
CA ARG A 148 -6.80 15.32 -21.95
C ARG A 148 -6.56 15.58 -20.47
N ALA A 149 -6.64 14.55 -19.63
CA ALA A 149 -6.43 14.65 -18.19
C ALA A 149 -5.09 15.30 -17.82
N VAL A 150 -3.98 14.79 -18.37
CA VAL A 150 -2.62 15.31 -18.10
C VAL A 150 -2.45 16.78 -18.50
N LYS A 151 -3.15 17.23 -19.55
CA LYS A 151 -3.16 18.63 -19.99
C LYS A 151 -4.08 19.52 -19.15
N THR A 152 -5.14 18.95 -18.58
CA THR A 152 -6.20 19.70 -17.89
C THR A 152 -5.89 19.86 -16.39
N ILE A 153 -5.34 18.83 -15.76
CA ILE A 153 -4.96 18.86 -14.35
C ILE A 153 -3.87 19.92 -14.14
N ASN A 154 -4.07 20.75 -13.13
CA ASN A 154 -3.11 21.80 -12.77
C ASN A 154 -1.73 21.20 -12.44
N PHE A 155 -0.67 21.80 -12.98
CA PHE A 155 0.70 21.35 -12.74
C PHE A 155 1.11 21.33 -11.25
N ARG A 156 0.43 22.11 -10.39
CA ARG A 156 0.65 22.09 -8.93
C ARG A 156 0.14 20.81 -8.28
N GLU A 157 -0.83 20.13 -8.90
CA GLU A 157 -1.41 18.88 -8.42
C GLU A 157 -0.58 17.69 -8.93
N GLU A 158 0.68 17.63 -8.50
CA GLU A 158 1.64 16.62 -8.97
C GLU A 158 1.18 15.18 -8.68
N SER A 159 0.52 14.95 -7.54
CA SER A 159 -0.02 13.63 -7.18
C SER A 159 -1.14 13.19 -8.11
N GLU A 160 -2.06 14.09 -8.43
CA GLU A 160 -3.20 13.81 -9.32
C GLU A 160 -2.70 13.53 -10.74
N LYS A 161 -1.73 14.32 -11.22
CA LYS A 161 -1.11 14.11 -12.53
C LYS A 161 -0.33 12.80 -12.59
N LEU A 162 0.42 12.47 -11.54
CA LEU A 162 1.14 11.20 -11.43
C LEU A 162 0.20 10.00 -11.49
N ASN A 163 -0.95 10.05 -10.82
CA ASN A 163 -1.95 8.98 -10.85
C ASN A 163 -2.43 8.70 -12.29
N VAL A 164 -2.69 9.75 -13.07
CA VAL A 164 -3.09 9.62 -14.47
C VAL A 164 -1.98 9.01 -15.32
N TRP A 165 -0.73 9.46 -15.15
CA TRP A 165 0.41 8.89 -15.86
C TRP A 165 0.62 7.41 -15.55
N ASN A 166 0.54 7.02 -14.28
CA ASN A 166 0.67 5.63 -13.85
C ASN A 166 -0.41 4.75 -14.50
N ALA A 167 -1.66 5.23 -14.53
CA ALA A 167 -2.74 4.51 -15.20
C ALA A 167 -2.57 4.43 -16.71
N TRP A 168 -2.06 5.49 -17.35
CA TRP A 168 -1.79 5.47 -18.78
C TRP A 168 -0.65 4.51 -19.14
N LEU A 169 0.41 4.45 -18.33
CA LEU A 169 1.47 3.43 -18.49
C LEU A 169 0.92 2.01 -18.34
N ASN A 170 0.02 1.78 -17.38
CA ASN A 170 -0.63 0.48 -17.21
C ASN A 170 -1.51 0.13 -18.42
N LEU A 171 -2.23 1.12 -18.98
CA LEU A 171 -3.03 0.96 -20.19
C LEU A 171 -2.15 0.57 -21.38
N GLU A 172 -1.07 1.30 -21.66
CA GLU A 172 -0.18 0.98 -22.77
C GLU A 172 0.53 -0.37 -22.56
N SER A 173 0.88 -0.70 -21.32
CA SER A 173 1.49 -2.00 -21.01
C SER A 173 0.56 -3.19 -21.32
N LYS A 174 -0.76 -3.02 -21.14
CA LYS A 174 -1.75 -4.09 -21.35
C LYS A 174 -2.29 -4.13 -22.77
N PHE A 175 -2.51 -2.98 -23.40
CA PHE A 175 -3.25 -2.85 -24.66
C PHE A 175 -2.48 -2.11 -25.76
N GLY A 176 -1.29 -1.58 -25.45
CA GLY A 176 -0.42 -0.88 -26.40
C GLY A 176 0.67 -1.77 -26.98
N THR A 177 1.65 -1.12 -27.59
CA THR A 177 2.87 -1.75 -28.10
C THR A 177 4.07 -1.36 -27.23
N SER A 178 5.21 -2.05 -27.41
CA SER A 178 6.45 -1.68 -26.72
C SER A 178 6.86 -0.23 -27.05
N GLU A 179 6.61 0.20 -28.28
CA GLU A 179 6.88 1.57 -28.75
C GLU A 179 5.95 2.58 -28.07
N SER A 180 4.63 2.36 -28.09
CA SER A 180 3.68 3.29 -27.46
C SER A 180 3.88 3.41 -25.96
N LEU A 181 4.19 2.30 -25.28
CA LEU A 181 4.55 2.30 -23.86
C LEU A 181 5.81 3.12 -23.61
N ASN A 182 6.85 2.94 -24.43
CA ASN A 182 8.09 3.70 -24.29
C ASN A 182 7.86 5.21 -24.55
N ASP A 183 7.05 5.58 -25.54
CA ASP A 183 6.75 6.99 -25.82
C ASP A 183 6.06 7.66 -24.64
N VAL A 184 5.01 7.03 -24.10
CA VAL A 184 4.30 7.50 -22.90
C VAL A 184 5.25 7.55 -21.69
N PHE A 185 6.13 6.57 -21.55
CA PHE A 185 7.14 6.55 -20.49
C PHE A 185 8.14 7.71 -20.58
N GLN A 186 8.67 8.00 -21.77
CA GLN A 186 9.58 9.13 -21.97
C GLN A 186 8.87 10.47 -21.72
N GLU A 187 7.62 10.60 -22.13
CA GLU A 187 6.81 11.80 -21.87
C GLU A 187 6.51 11.98 -20.37
N ALA A 188 6.18 10.89 -19.67
CA ALA A 188 5.95 10.88 -18.23
C ALA A 188 7.22 11.27 -17.44
N VAL A 189 8.39 10.75 -17.83
CA VAL A 189 9.68 11.09 -17.20
C VAL A 189 10.04 12.56 -17.38
N ARG A 190 9.69 13.18 -18.52
CA ARG A 190 9.95 14.61 -18.77
C ARG A 190 9.01 15.54 -17.99
N SER A 191 7.80 15.08 -17.69
CA SER A 191 6.73 15.92 -17.14
C SER A 191 6.50 15.78 -15.63
N ASN A 192 7.09 14.76 -15.00
CA ASN A 192 6.94 14.48 -13.56
C ASN A 192 8.31 14.22 -12.91
N ASP A 193 8.29 13.95 -11.60
CA ASP A 193 9.45 13.39 -10.90
C ASP A 193 9.89 12.08 -11.55
N SER A 194 11.07 12.12 -12.16
CA SER A 194 11.67 11.00 -12.86
C SER A 194 11.74 9.75 -11.99
N LEU A 195 12.09 9.87 -10.71
CA LEU A 195 12.25 8.73 -9.81
C LEU A 195 10.93 7.98 -9.59
N LYS A 196 9.83 8.72 -9.44
CA LYS A 196 8.49 8.13 -9.24
C LYS A 196 8.03 7.37 -10.48
N ILE A 197 8.24 7.94 -11.67
CA ILE A 197 7.89 7.29 -12.94
C ILE A 197 8.72 6.04 -13.19
N TYR A 198 10.04 6.10 -12.95
CA TYR A 198 10.91 4.93 -13.03
C TYR A 198 10.49 3.83 -12.04
N SER A 199 10.12 4.21 -10.81
CA SER A 199 9.64 3.26 -9.79
C SER A 199 8.33 2.59 -10.22
N HIS A 200 7.39 3.34 -10.79
CA HIS A 200 6.15 2.78 -11.34
C HIS A 200 6.44 1.84 -12.53
N MET A 201 7.39 2.22 -13.39
CA MET A 201 7.77 1.39 -14.54
C MET A 201 8.36 0.03 -14.13
N LEU A 202 9.06 -0.06 -13.00
CA LEU A 202 9.48 -1.36 -12.43
C LEU A 202 8.27 -2.25 -12.14
N ILE A 203 7.22 -1.70 -11.52
CA ILE A 203 5.97 -2.42 -11.21
C ILE A 203 5.31 -2.89 -12.51
N VAL A 204 5.19 -2.00 -13.49
CA VAL A 204 4.62 -2.28 -14.82
C VAL A 204 5.34 -3.43 -15.52
N HIS A 205 6.68 -3.47 -15.48
CA HIS A 205 7.43 -4.59 -16.07
C HIS A 205 7.29 -5.90 -15.29
N VAL A 206 7.24 -5.84 -13.95
CA VAL A 206 7.03 -7.02 -13.10
C VAL A 206 5.66 -7.63 -13.35
N GLU A 207 4.59 -6.84 -13.35
CA GLU A 207 3.22 -7.31 -13.59
C GLU A 207 3.06 -7.93 -14.98
N ALA A 208 3.78 -7.42 -15.97
CA ALA A 208 3.76 -7.95 -17.33
C ALA A 208 4.76 -9.08 -17.60
N GLY A 209 5.59 -9.46 -16.62
CA GLY A 209 6.61 -10.50 -16.78
C GLY A 209 7.75 -10.17 -17.76
N ARG A 210 7.98 -8.89 -18.07
CA ARG A 210 8.98 -8.42 -19.05
C ARG A 210 10.39 -8.33 -18.46
N GLN A 211 11.08 -9.47 -18.39
CA GLN A 211 12.39 -9.59 -17.75
C GLN A 211 13.49 -8.71 -18.38
N ILE A 212 13.58 -8.70 -19.72
CA ILE A 212 14.64 -7.98 -20.44
C ILE A 212 14.51 -6.47 -20.25
N GLU A 213 13.30 -5.94 -20.38
CA GLU A 213 13.00 -4.53 -20.20
C GLU A 213 13.14 -4.09 -18.74
N LEU A 214 12.76 -4.97 -17.79
CA LEU A 214 12.97 -4.72 -16.37
C LEU A 214 14.45 -4.49 -16.07
N GLU A 215 15.34 -5.35 -16.57
CA GLU A 215 16.78 -5.23 -16.36
C GLU A 215 17.37 -3.95 -16.98
N LYS A 216 16.94 -3.59 -18.19
CA LYS A 216 17.34 -2.33 -18.83
C LYS A 216 16.91 -1.13 -17.98
N THR A 217 15.70 -1.17 -17.46
CA THR A 217 15.14 -0.13 -16.59
C THR A 217 15.91 -0.03 -15.28
N ILE A 218 16.19 -1.17 -14.62
CA ILE A 218 16.99 -1.24 -13.38
C ILE A 218 18.39 -0.66 -13.59
N ASN A 219 19.07 -1.01 -14.68
CA ASN A 219 20.41 -0.47 -14.98
C ASN A 219 20.37 1.05 -15.15
N THR A 220 19.35 1.57 -15.82
CA THR A 220 19.14 3.02 -15.99
C THR A 220 18.89 3.72 -14.66
N ILE A 221 18.02 3.15 -13.83
CA ILE A 221 17.66 3.68 -12.51
C ILE A 221 18.89 3.72 -11.59
N ILE A 222 19.64 2.63 -11.50
CA ILE A 222 20.85 2.56 -10.68
C ILE A 222 21.89 3.57 -11.18
N GLY A 223 22.07 3.70 -12.50
CA GLY A 223 22.98 4.68 -13.07
C GLY A 223 22.64 6.12 -12.65
N LYS A 224 21.35 6.48 -12.65
CA LYS A 224 20.87 7.82 -12.31
C LYS A 224 20.81 8.10 -10.80
N PHE A 225 20.47 7.10 -10.00
CA PHE A 225 20.04 7.32 -8.62
C PHE A 225 20.71 6.39 -7.58
N LYS A 226 21.88 5.81 -7.90
CA LYS A 226 22.66 4.91 -7.01
C LYS A 226 22.89 5.37 -5.57
N GLN A 227 22.79 6.67 -5.30
CA GLN A 227 23.01 7.21 -3.95
C GLN A 227 21.82 6.97 -3.01
N ILE A 228 20.65 6.61 -3.53
CA ILE A 228 19.42 6.44 -2.75
C ILE A 228 19.29 4.95 -2.41
N PRO A 229 19.35 4.54 -1.12
CA PRO A 229 19.24 3.14 -0.72
C PRO A 229 17.94 2.47 -1.15
N GLU A 230 16.81 3.18 -1.07
CA GLU A 230 15.48 2.63 -1.39
C GLU A 230 15.38 2.14 -2.83
N ILE A 231 16.17 2.71 -3.75
CA ILE A 231 16.16 2.29 -5.15
C ILE A 231 16.78 0.92 -5.34
N TRP A 232 17.86 0.62 -4.60
CA TRP A 232 18.45 -0.71 -4.62
C TRP A 232 17.49 -1.75 -4.06
N ILE A 233 16.73 -1.39 -3.03
CA ILE A 233 15.69 -2.23 -2.43
C ILE A 233 14.58 -2.49 -3.44
N ASN A 234 14.02 -1.44 -4.07
CA ASN A 234 12.95 -1.56 -5.06
C ASN A 234 13.36 -2.40 -6.28
N CYS A 235 14.58 -2.18 -6.80
CA CYS A 235 15.13 -2.99 -7.90
C CYS A 235 15.32 -4.45 -7.49
N GLY A 236 15.82 -4.70 -6.27
CA GLY A 236 15.98 -6.05 -5.72
C GLY A 236 14.64 -6.77 -5.52
N GLU A 237 13.63 -6.06 -5.02
CA GLU A 237 12.27 -6.57 -4.86
C GLU A 237 11.64 -6.95 -6.19
N ALA A 238 11.76 -6.05 -7.20
CA ALA A 238 11.23 -6.28 -8.53
C ALA A 238 11.82 -7.55 -9.17
N LEU A 239 13.14 -7.75 -9.03
CA LEU A 239 13.82 -8.94 -9.53
C LEU A 239 13.37 -10.22 -8.79
N LEU A 240 13.12 -10.16 -7.48
CA LEU A 240 12.61 -11.32 -6.75
C LEU A 240 11.17 -11.66 -7.15
N LYS A 241 10.29 -10.66 -7.32
CA LYS A 241 8.89 -10.88 -7.72
C LYS A 241 8.76 -11.58 -9.08
N ILE A 242 9.67 -11.30 -10.01
CA ILE A 242 9.70 -11.96 -11.33
C ILE A 242 10.50 -13.28 -11.34
N GLY A 243 11.10 -13.66 -10.20
CA GLY A 243 11.84 -14.92 -10.03
C GLY A 243 13.33 -14.88 -10.35
N LEU A 244 13.90 -13.70 -10.67
CA LEU A 244 15.32 -13.51 -10.99
C LEU A 244 16.18 -13.35 -9.71
N LYS A 245 16.20 -14.39 -8.88
CA LYS A 245 16.85 -14.39 -7.55
C LYS A 245 18.33 -14.02 -7.61
N ASP A 246 19.09 -14.61 -8.52
CA ASP A 246 20.54 -14.37 -8.62
C ASP A 246 20.88 -12.94 -9.03
N LYS A 247 20.06 -12.34 -9.90
CA LYS A 247 20.22 -10.93 -10.28
C LYS A 247 19.91 -10.01 -9.09
N SER A 248 18.89 -10.31 -8.30
CA SER A 248 18.58 -9.55 -7.08
C SER A 248 19.74 -9.59 -6.07
N ARG A 249 20.35 -10.77 -5.88
CA ARG A 249 21.52 -10.94 -5.01
C ARG A 249 22.73 -10.14 -5.51
N HIS A 250 22.95 -10.11 -6.82
CA HIS A 250 24.01 -9.31 -7.40
C HIS A 250 23.75 -7.80 -7.22
N ILE A 251 22.50 -7.34 -7.34
CA ILE A 251 22.09 -5.96 -7.04
C ILE A 251 22.40 -5.61 -5.58
N MET A 252 22.10 -6.49 -4.63
CA MET A 252 22.45 -6.26 -3.21
C MET A 252 23.96 -6.08 -3.01
N GLN A 253 24.78 -6.93 -3.63
CA GLN A 253 26.24 -6.81 -3.53
C GLN A 253 26.75 -5.49 -4.11
N ARG A 254 26.24 -5.08 -5.27
CA ARG A 254 26.57 -3.79 -5.90
C ARG A 254 26.12 -2.60 -5.06
N ALA A 255 24.98 -2.72 -4.38
CA ALA A 255 24.48 -1.69 -3.46
C ALA A 255 25.43 -1.49 -2.28
N LEU A 256 25.93 -2.57 -1.67
CA LEU A 256 26.92 -2.51 -0.58
C LEU A 256 28.24 -1.87 -1.02
N GLN A 257 28.64 -2.02 -2.29
CA GLN A 257 29.82 -1.34 -2.84
C GLN A 257 29.58 0.16 -3.13
N SER A 258 28.33 0.54 -3.42
CA SER A 258 27.98 1.90 -3.85
C SER A 258 27.58 2.82 -2.69
N LEU A 259 26.97 2.26 -1.64
CA LEU A 259 26.41 3.00 -0.51
C LEU A 259 27.38 3.04 0.68
N PRO A 260 27.27 4.05 1.55
CA PRO A 260 28.09 4.14 2.77
C PRO A 260 27.74 3.03 3.76
N ALA A 261 28.73 2.66 4.59
CA ALA A 261 28.61 1.57 5.57
C ALA A 261 27.47 1.75 6.59
N SER A 262 27.03 3.00 6.84
CA SER A 262 25.88 3.30 7.71
C SER A 262 24.58 2.68 7.21
N GLU A 263 24.41 2.56 5.89
CA GLU A 263 23.19 2.05 5.25
C GLU A 263 23.21 0.53 5.09
N HIS A 264 24.38 -0.11 5.19
CA HIS A 264 24.55 -1.53 4.87
C HIS A 264 23.67 -2.44 5.72
N VAL A 265 23.57 -2.16 7.03
CA VAL A 265 22.76 -2.99 7.94
C VAL A 265 21.29 -2.91 7.59
N ASN A 266 20.76 -1.70 7.37
CA ASN A 266 19.35 -1.52 7.01
C ASN A 266 19.04 -2.18 5.67
N LEU A 267 19.92 -1.96 4.68
CA LEU A 267 19.82 -2.57 3.35
C LEU A 267 19.76 -4.10 3.44
N MET A 268 20.70 -4.74 4.13
CA MET A 268 20.73 -6.20 4.25
C MET A 268 19.49 -6.75 4.96
N VAL A 269 18.99 -6.07 6.01
CA VAL A 269 17.73 -6.46 6.67
C VAL A 269 16.56 -6.40 5.69
N ARG A 270 16.47 -5.34 4.87
CA ARG A 270 15.40 -5.20 3.86
C ARG A 270 15.50 -6.32 2.81
N PHE A 271 16.69 -6.64 2.32
CA PHE A 271 16.90 -7.77 1.41
C PHE A 271 16.55 -9.12 2.04
N ALA A 272 16.87 -9.34 3.31
CA ALA A 272 16.50 -10.58 4.01
C ALA A 272 14.97 -10.74 4.10
N ILE A 273 14.25 -9.66 4.46
CA ILE A 273 12.78 -9.67 4.51
C ILE A 273 12.17 -9.98 3.13
N MET A 274 12.74 -9.44 2.05
CA MET A 274 12.24 -9.67 0.68
C MET A 274 12.56 -11.07 0.18
N GLU A 275 13.76 -11.60 0.46
CA GLU A 275 14.12 -13.01 0.19
C GLU A 275 13.18 -13.97 0.91
N ASN A 276 12.74 -13.66 2.14
CA ASN A 276 11.77 -14.50 2.84
C ASN A 276 10.38 -14.51 2.18
N LYS A 277 9.98 -13.39 1.57
CA LYS A 277 8.64 -13.23 0.97
C LYS A 277 8.55 -13.81 -0.44
N PHE A 278 9.59 -13.57 -1.26
CA PHE A 278 9.55 -13.84 -2.70
C PHE A 278 10.69 -14.76 -3.17
N GLY A 279 11.74 -14.91 -2.35
CA GLY A 279 12.97 -15.61 -2.69
C GLY A 279 13.10 -16.94 -1.94
N ASP A 280 14.29 -17.16 -1.36
CA ASP A 280 14.59 -18.36 -0.59
C ASP A 280 14.64 -18.09 0.92
N LYS A 281 13.85 -18.84 1.69
CA LYS A 281 13.78 -18.73 3.16
C LYS A 281 15.13 -18.96 3.84
N GLU A 282 15.86 -19.97 3.40
CA GLU A 282 17.20 -20.28 3.93
C GLU A 282 18.18 -19.13 3.70
N ARG A 283 18.06 -18.44 2.56
CA ARG A 283 18.90 -17.29 2.25
C ARG A 283 18.58 -16.10 3.14
N SER A 284 17.29 -15.86 3.39
CA SER A 284 16.84 -14.88 4.38
C SER A 284 17.45 -15.16 5.76
N GLN A 285 17.32 -16.41 6.25
CA GLN A 285 17.92 -16.83 7.52
C GLN A 285 19.44 -16.57 7.53
N THR A 286 20.14 -16.98 6.48
CA THR A 286 21.58 -16.75 6.33
C THR A 286 21.94 -15.26 6.43
N LEU A 287 21.17 -14.37 5.79
CA LEU A 287 21.39 -12.92 5.89
C LEU A 287 21.17 -12.42 7.31
N PHE A 288 20.08 -12.82 7.96
CA PHE A 288 19.81 -12.44 9.35
C PHE A 288 20.92 -12.91 10.30
N GLU A 289 21.36 -14.17 10.18
CA GLU A 289 22.47 -14.72 10.97
C GLU A 289 23.79 -13.97 10.72
N GLN A 290 24.08 -13.62 9.46
CA GLN A 290 25.26 -12.83 9.12
C GLN A 290 25.21 -11.43 9.78
N ILE A 291 24.06 -10.78 9.76
CA ILE A 291 23.89 -9.46 10.38
C ILE A 291 24.01 -9.56 11.90
N LEU A 292 23.39 -10.57 12.51
CA LEU A 292 23.36 -10.77 13.96
C LEU A 292 24.69 -11.25 14.55
N SER A 293 25.50 -11.98 13.78
CA SER A 293 26.88 -12.30 14.18
C SER A 293 27.75 -11.04 14.28
N SER A 294 27.54 -10.07 13.38
CA SER A 294 28.25 -8.79 13.39
C SER A 294 27.68 -7.79 14.42
N TYR A 295 26.35 -7.79 14.61
CA TYR A 295 25.64 -6.82 15.44
C TYR A 295 24.69 -7.47 16.46
N PRO A 296 25.19 -8.31 17.39
CA PRO A 296 24.33 -9.07 18.31
C PRO A 296 23.47 -8.19 19.23
N LYS A 297 23.92 -6.97 19.53
CA LYS A 297 23.22 -6.05 20.46
C LYS A 297 22.02 -5.29 19.85
N ARG A 298 21.70 -5.51 18.57
CA ARG A 298 20.61 -4.85 17.82
C ARG A 298 19.29 -5.63 17.94
N VAL A 299 18.51 -5.30 18.98
CA VAL A 299 17.21 -5.94 19.31
C VAL A 299 16.17 -5.77 18.19
N ASP A 300 16.24 -4.67 17.46
CA ASP A 300 15.40 -4.41 16.29
C ASP A 300 15.57 -5.49 15.22
N ILE A 301 16.79 -5.93 14.96
CA ILE A 301 17.10 -6.94 13.94
C ILE A 301 16.61 -8.32 14.39
N TRP A 302 16.84 -8.68 15.65
CA TRP A 302 16.27 -9.90 16.25
C TRP A 302 14.75 -9.93 16.12
N SER A 303 14.10 -8.81 16.41
CA SER A 303 12.65 -8.68 16.31
C SER A 303 12.18 -8.89 14.87
N CYS A 304 12.83 -8.24 13.89
CA CYS A 304 12.50 -8.42 12.48
C CYS A 304 12.73 -9.85 11.98
N TYR A 305 13.78 -10.51 12.44
CA TYR A 305 14.07 -11.89 12.06
C TYR A 305 12.98 -12.85 12.54
N VAL A 306 12.58 -12.74 13.80
CA VAL A 306 11.47 -13.52 14.37
C VAL A 306 10.16 -13.25 13.62
N ASP A 307 9.84 -11.99 13.33
CA ASP A 307 8.63 -11.65 12.55
C ASP A 307 8.67 -12.23 11.13
N SER A 308 9.85 -12.31 10.53
CA SER A 308 10.05 -12.93 9.22
C SER A 308 9.78 -14.44 9.28
N LEU A 309 10.28 -15.12 10.31
CA LEU A 309 10.09 -16.56 10.50
C LEU A 309 8.63 -16.93 10.82
N ILE A 310 7.94 -16.10 11.61
CA ILE A 310 6.51 -16.26 11.88
C ILE A 310 5.71 -16.19 10.56
N LYS A 311 6.03 -15.21 9.70
CA LYS A 311 5.38 -15.07 8.39
C LYS A 311 5.64 -16.24 7.45
N SER A 312 6.78 -16.92 7.57
CA SER A 312 7.09 -18.11 6.79
C SER A 312 6.59 -19.42 7.43
N ASN A 313 5.87 -19.32 8.55
CA ASN A 313 5.37 -20.44 9.37
C ASN A 313 6.48 -21.34 9.96
N ASP A 314 7.69 -20.80 10.14
CA ASP A 314 8.83 -21.51 10.71
C ASP A 314 8.92 -21.27 12.23
N ILE A 315 7.85 -21.64 12.94
CA ILE A 315 7.63 -21.32 14.36
C ILE A 315 8.74 -21.90 15.25
N ASP A 316 9.20 -23.13 14.99
CA ASP A 316 10.24 -23.76 15.81
C ASP A 316 11.61 -23.08 15.65
N ILE A 317 11.89 -22.56 14.46
CA ILE A 317 13.11 -21.76 14.23
C ILE A 317 12.96 -20.42 14.97
N ALA A 318 11.79 -19.78 14.89
CA ALA A 318 11.52 -18.53 15.59
C ALA A 318 11.69 -18.69 17.12
N ARG A 319 11.23 -19.79 17.70
CA ARG A 319 11.41 -20.12 19.12
C ARG A 319 12.89 -20.25 19.49
N ARG A 320 13.67 -21.04 18.74
CA ARG A 320 15.12 -21.18 18.97
C ARG A 320 15.87 -19.85 18.84
N VAL A 321 15.45 -19.00 17.92
CA VAL A 321 16.01 -17.65 17.77
C VAL A 321 15.72 -16.80 19.01
N LEU A 322 14.49 -16.83 19.53
CA LEU A 322 14.10 -16.12 20.75
C LEU A 322 14.85 -16.62 21.99
N GLU A 323 14.95 -17.94 22.19
CA GLU A 323 15.73 -18.54 23.27
C GLU A 323 17.19 -18.06 23.25
N ARG A 324 17.80 -18.05 22.06
CA ARG A 324 19.16 -17.53 21.87
C ARG A 324 19.27 -16.04 22.20
N THR A 325 18.25 -15.24 21.90
CA THR A 325 18.26 -13.80 22.23
C THR A 325 18.29 -13.54 23.73
N VAL A 326 17.59 -14.39 24.50
CA VAL A 326 17.47 -14.25 25.96
C VAL A 326 18.77 -14.63 26.67
N ILE A 327 19.56 -15.53 26.08
CA ILE A 327 20.87 -15.90 26.62
C ILE A 327 21.89 -14.75 26.47
N GLN A 328 21.65 -13.79 25.56
CA GLN A 328 22.59 -12.69 25.35
C GLN A 328 22.65 -11.72 26.53
N THR A 329 23.86 -11.24 26.82
CA THR A 329 24.12 -10.22 27.84
C THR A 329 23.78 -8.83 27.31
N LEU A 330 22.49 -8.48 27.35
CA LEU A 330 21.98 -7.16 26.93
C LEU A 330 21.56 -6.30 28.13
N PRO A 331 21.53 -4.96 27.98
CA PRO A 331 21.00 -4.06 29.00
C PRO A 331 19.54 -4.39 29.40
N PRO A 332 19.14 -4.19 30.67
CA PRO A 332 17.81 -4.59 31.18
C PRO A 332 16.64 -4.04 30.36
N ARG A 333 16.73 -2.80 29.87
CA ARG A 333 15.69 -2.18 29.02
C ARG A 333 15.47 -2.94 27.72
N LYS A 334 16.55 -3.43 27.11
CA LYS A 334 16.52 -4.21 25.87
C LYS A 334 16.00 -5.62 26.11
N MET A 335 16.44 -6.25 27.20
CA MET A 335 15.95 -7.56 27.62
C MET A 335 14.46 -7.56 27.91
N LYS A 336 13.94 -6.52 28.56
CA LYS A 336 12.48 -6.37 28.77
C LYS A 336 11.68 -6.42 27.46
N ILE A 337 12.18 -5.78 26.40
CA ILE A 337 11.52 -5.79 25.08
C ILE A 337 11.54 -7.20 24.49
N LEU A 338 12.67 -7.91 24.57
CA LEU A 338 12.81 -9.28 24.08
C LEU A 338 11.93 -10.27 24.84
N PHE A 339 11.95 -10.24 26.18
CA PHE A 339 11.09 -11.09 27.01
C PHE A 339 9.60 -10.83 26.75
N LYS A 340 9.19 -9.57 26.62
CA LYS A 340 7.80 -9.25 26.25
C LYS A 340 7.44 -9.84 24.89
N LYS A 341 8.33 -9.74 23.90
CA LYS A 341 8.11 -10.33 22.59
C LYS A 341 8.05 -11.86 22.65
N PHE A 342 8.88 -12.49 23.47
CA PHE A 342 8.91 -13.95 23.61
C PHE A 342 7.63 -14.47 24.31
N ILE A 343 7.18 -13.80 25.38
CA ILE A 343 5.91 -14.13 26.03
C ILE A 343 4.75 -14.00 25.03
N ASN A 344 4.65 -12.87 24.33
CA ASN A 344 3.61 -12.68 23.31
C ASN A 344 3.66 -13.73 22.19
N PHE A 345 4.86 -14.23 21.85
CA PHE A 345 5.03 -15.28 20.85
C PHE A 345 4.53 -16.63 21.36
N GLU A 346 4.90 -17.03 22.59
CA GLU A 346 4.43 -18.28 23.19
C GLU A 346 2.93 -18.25 23.52
N GLU A 347 2.37 -17.08 23.85
CA GLU A 347 0.91 -16.93 24.02
C GLU A 347 0.14 -17.18 22.71
N GLN A 348 0.75 -16.88 21.56
CA GLN A 348 0.11 -17.05 20.26
C GLN A 348 0.35 -18.43 19.64
N TYR A 349 1.54 -19.00 19.83
CA TYR A 349 1.99 -20.20 19.10
C TYR A 349 2.48 -21.34 20.01
N GLY A 350 2.45 -21.15 21.33
CA GLY A 350 2.96 -22.08 22.33
C GLY A 350 1.90 -22.64 23.26
N THR A 351 2.33 -23.08 24.44
CA THR A 351 1.47 -23.63 25.50
C THR A 351 1.56 -22.76 26.75
N GLN A 352 0.60 -22.92 27.67
CA GLN A 352 0.65 -22.17 28.93
C GLN A 352 1.91 -22.49 29.76
N GLU A 353 2.43 -23.71 29.63
CA GLU A 353 3.68 -24.13 30.27
C GLU A 353 4.90 -23.41 29.69
N SER A 354 4.97 -23.24 28.36
CA SER A 354 6.07 -22.50 27.73
C SER A 354 6.03 -21.02 28.10
N VAL A 355 4.84 -20.42 28.17
CA VAL A 355 4.67 -19.04 28.67
C VAL A 355 5.18 -18.90 30.10
N ASN A 356 4.79 -19.80 31.00
CA ASN A 356 5.24 -19.79 32.39
C ASN A 356 6.75 -19.96 32.50
N HIS A 357 7.35 -20.83 31.68
CA HIS A 357 8.80 -21.02 31.63
C HIS A 357 9.53 -19.73 31.23
N VAL A 358 9.06 -19.03 30.20
CA VAL A 358 9.66 -17.76 29.76
C VAL A 358 9.50 -16.68 30.83
N GLN A 359 8.37 -16.64 31.54
CA GLN A 359 8.16 -15.72 32.67
C GLN A 359 9.15 -16.00 33.82
N GLN A 360 9.39 -17.27 34.14
CA GLN A 360 10.38 -17.68 35.14
C GLN A 360 11.80 -17.26 34.74
N MET A 361 12.19 -17.49 33.48
CA MET A 361 13.48 -17.02 32.95
C MET A 361 13.63 -15.49 33.05
N ALA A 362 12.55 -14.74 32.82
CA ALA A 362 12.55 -13.29 32.96
C ALA A 362 12.74 -12.86 34.42
N ALA A 363 12.09 -13.53 35.37
CA ALA A 363 12.25 -13.28 36.80
C ALA A 363 13.68 -13.56 37.27
N GLU A 364 14.25 -14.71 36.91
CA GLU A 364 15.63 -15.08 37.23
C GLU A 364 16.64 -14.07 36.66
N TYR A 365 16.39 -13.56 35.45
CA TYR A 365 17.23 -12.53 34.87
C TYR A 365 17.19 -11.24 35.68
N VAL A 366 16.01 -10.80 36.13
CA VAL A 366 15.87 -9.60 36.96
C VAL A 366 16.57 -9.77 38.32
N GLU A 367 16.40 -10.90 38.99
CA GLU A 367 17.08 -11.21 40.25
C GLU A 367 18.61 -11.15 40.11
N LYS A 368 19.15 -11.77 39.05
CA LYS A 368 20.58 -11.73 38.74
C LYS A 368 21.11 -10.32 38.46
N GLN A 369 20.27 -9.42 37.92
CA GLN A 369 20.65 -8.02 37.71
C GLN A 369 20.57 -7.19 38.99
N CYS A 370 19.59 -7.45 39.86
CA CYS A 370 19.49 -6.80 41.17
C CYS A 370 20.70 -7.16 42.05
N ASN A 371 21.08 -8.44 42.09
CA ASN A 371 22.21 -8.93 42.89
C ASN A 371 23.59 -8.48 42.38
N LYS A 372 23.69 -7.93 41.16
CA LYS A 372 24.92 -7.35 40.61
C LYS A 372 25.10 -5.86 40.91
N ASN A 373 24.04 -5.19 41.37
CA ASN A 373 24.03 -3.75 41.68
C ASN A 373 24.08 -3.48 43.20
N VAL A 374 24.15 -4.54 44.01
CA VAL A 374 24.49 -4.54 45.44
C VAL A 374 25.94 -4.97 45.56
#